data_AF-A0A444L4N7-F1
#
_entry.id   AF-A0A444L4N7-F1
#
_cell.length_a   1.000
_cell.length_b   1.000
_cell.length_c   1.000
_cell.angle_alpha   90.00
_cell.angle_beta   90.00
_cell.angle_gamma   90.00
#
_symmetry.space_group_name_H-M   'P 1'
#
loop_
_entity.id
_entity.type
_entity.pdbx_description
1 polymer ?
#
loop_
_entity_poly.entity_id
_entity_poly.type
_entity_poly.pdbx_seq_one_letter_code
_entity_poly.pdbx_strand_id
1 'polypeptide(L)'
;MKLGETRWHTSDAECPSPDVGIELQLAGDRQLWAGEITRKRWEDAGGEALGLGSDNGWWIILYEGEATTVIGKCLDPGDARELIDIIAASIRSAMARH
;
A
#
# COMPACT_ATOMS: atom_id res chain seq x y z
N MET A 1 -6.34 13.41 3.48
CA MET A 1 -6.73 13.37 2.05
C MET A 1 -8.25 13.28 1.94
N LYS A 2 -8.83 13.46 0.74
CA LYS A 2 -10.25 13.16 0.50
C LYS A 2 -10.44 11.66 0.31
N LEU A 3 -11.60 11.13 0.70
CA LEU A 3 -11.94 9.72 0.49
C LEU A 3 -11.82 9.35 -1.01
N GLY A 4 -11.10 8.26 -1.32
CA GLY A 4 -10.87 7.82 -2.70
C GLY A 4 -9.79 8.60 -3.46
N GLU A 5 -9.06 9.50 -2.80
CA GLU A 5 -7.88 10.18 -3.33
C GLU A 5 -6.65 9.27 -3.23
N THR A 6 -5.85 9.22 -4.30
CA THR A 6 -4.59 8.48 -4.35
C THR A 6 -3.41 9.43 -4.35
N ARG A 7 -2.34 9.08 -3.64
CA ARG A 7 -1.08 9.84 -3.61
C ARG A 7 0.11 8.93 -3.88
N TRP A 8 1.01 9.38 -4.73
CA TRP A 8 2.29 8.72 -4.95
C TRP A 8 3.32 9.27 -3.99
N HIS A 9 4.05 8.35 -3.36
CA HIS A 9 5.18 8.62 -2.51
C HIS A 9 6.43 8.07 -3.17
N THR A 10 7.45 8.91 -3.23
CA THR A 10 8.79 8.53 -3.64
C THR A 10 9.73 9.13 -2.61
N SER A 11 10.50 8.30 -1.90
CA SER A 11 11.57 8.81 -1.04
C SER A 11 12.85 8.98 -1.87
N ASP A 12 13.27 10.22 -2.07
CA ASP A 12 14.64 10.58 -2.46
C ASP A 12 15.28 11.21 -1.22
N ALA A 13 16.04 10.46 -0.41
CA ALA A 13 17.01 11.07 0.52
C ALA A 13 18.02 10.11 1.18
N GLU A 14 17.67 8.94 1.71
CA GLU A 14 18.59 8.22 2.64
C GLU A 14 18.57 6.68 2.57
N CYS A 15 17.91 6.09 1.57
CA CYS A 15 17.89 4.64 1.36
C CYS A 15 18.46 4.31 -0.03
N PRO A 16 19.30 3.27 -0.21
CA PRO A 16 19.95 2.98 -1.49
C PRO A 16 19.01 2.46 -2.60
N SER A 17 17.69 2.42 -2.35
CA SER A 17 16.63 2.18 -3.34
C SER A 17 15.44 3.07 -2.98
N PRO A 18 14.75 3.72 -3.95
CA PRO A 18 13.57 4.53 -3.64
C PRO A 18 12.43 3.64 -3.13
N ASP A 19 11.91 3.91 -1.93
CA ASP A 19 10.66 3.28 -1.48
C ASP A 19 9.52 3.96 -2.26
N VAL A 20 9.12 3.39 -3.39
CA VAL A 20 7.96 3.87 -4.14
C VAL A 20 6.70 3.25 -3.53
N GLY A 21 5.71 4.09 -3.26
CA GLY A 21 4.44 3.66 -2.71
C GLY A 21 3.26 4.48 -3.23
N ILE A 22 2.09 3.86 -3.24
CA ILE A 22 0.81 4.48 -3.57
C ILE A 22 -0.07 4.39 -2.33
N GLU A 23 -0.47 5.55 -1.82
CA GLU A 23 -1.44 5.69 -0.75
C GLU A 23 -2.84 5.92 -1.34
N LEU A 24 -3.85 5.32 -0.74
CA LEU A 24 -5.26 5.56 -0.98
C LEU A 24 -5.96 5.85 0.36
N GLN A 25 -6.57 7.03 0.47
CA GLN A 25 -7.36 7.39 1.63
C GLN A 25 -8.67 6.61 1.65
N LEU A 26 -8.91 5.88 2.74
CA LEU A 26 -10.19 5.24 3.06
C LEU A 26 -10.95 6.08 4.10
N ALA A 27 -12.11 5.60 4.54
CA ALA A 27 -12.94 6.31 5.51
C ALA A 27 -12.33 6.28 6.92
N GLY A 28 -12.51 7.37 7.68
CA GLY A 28 -11.94 7.51 9.02
C GLY A 28 -10.44 7.74 8.99
N ASP A 29 -9.73 7.07 9.90
CA ASP A 29 -8.27 7.04 10.03
C ASP A 29 -7.61 5.90 9.24
N ARG A 30 -8.34 5.35 8.26
CA ARG A 30 -7.88 4.21 7.46
C ARG A 30 -7.25 4.66 6.16
N GLN A 31 -6.17 3.98 5.79
CA GLN A 31 -5.46 4.20 4.53
C GLN A 31 -4.94 2.87 3.99
N LEU A 32 -5.06 2.68 2.68
CA LEU A 32 -4.49 1.55 1.97
C LEU A 32 -3.19 1.99 1.30
N TRP A 33 -2.14 1.20 1.47
CA TRP A 33 -0.83 1.46 0.90
C TRP A 33 -0.40 0.28 0.06
N ALA A 34 0.06 0.55 -1.16
CA ALA A 34 0.79 -0.41 -1.97
C ALA A 34 2.21 0.11 -2.14
N GLY A 35 3.24 -0.62 -1.69
CA GLY A 35 4.61 -0.12 -1.75
C GLY A 35 5.65 -1.23 -1.86
N GLU A 36 6.81 -0.85 -2.39
CA GLU A 36 7.95 -1.76 -2.52
C GLU A 36 8.36 -2.33 -1.16
N ILE A 37 8.67 -3.62 -1.15
CA ILE A 37 9.11 -4.33 0.04
C ILE A 37 10.62 -4.20 0.11
N THR A 38 11.13 -3.55 1.15
CA THR A 38 12.53 -3.69 1.51
C THR A 38 12.71 -4.88 2.44
N ARG A 39 13.88 -5.51 2.38
CA ARG A 39 14.26 -6.55 3.33
C ARG A 39 14.05 -6.14 4.79
N LYS A 40 14.37 -4.90 5.13
CA LYS A 40 14.13 -4.36 6.48
C LYS A 40 12.65 -4.41 6.87
N ARG A 41 11.75 -3.94 5.99
CA ARG A 41 10.29 -3.98 6.23
C ARG A 41 9.78 -5.41 6.29
N TRP A 42 10.36 -6.31 5.49
CA TRP A 42 10.05 -7.73 5.54
C TRP A 42 10.43 -8.35 6.89
N GLU A 43 11.63 -8.09 7.39
CA GLU A 43 12.11 -8.54 8.70
C GLU A 43 11.27 -7.95 9.85
N ASP A 44 10.99 -6.63 9.82
CA ASP A 44 10.20 -5.93 10.84
C ASP A 44 8.77 -6.50 10.99
N ALA A 45 8.16 -6.98 9.90
CA ALA A 45 6.83 -7.58 9.94
C ALA A 45 6.83 -9.03 10.45
N GLY A 46 8.00 -9.66 10.67
CA GLY A 46 8.11 -11.06 11.10
C GLY A 46 8.51 -12.03 9.98
N GLY A 47 8.92 -11.52 8.81
CA GLY A 47 9.51 -12.29 7.73
C GLY A 47 8.67 -13.48 7.26
N GLU A 48 9.29 -14.67 7.24
CA GLU A 48 8.62 -15.92 6.84
C GLU A 48 7.43 -16.28 7.74
N ALA A 49 7.38 -15.81 8.99
CA ALA A 49 6.32 -16.14 9.93
C ALA A 49 4.94 -15.59 9.50
N LEU A 50 4.90 -14.54 8.68
CA LEU A 50 3.64 -14.02 8.11
C LEU A 50 3.19 -14.78 6.85
N GLY A 51 3.98 -15.73 6.33
CA GLY A 51 3.64 -16.46 5.11
C GLY A 51 3.63 -15.59 3.84
N LEU A 52 4.25 -14.40 3.89
CA LEU A 52 4.25 -13.41 2.79
C LEU A 52 5.28 -13.71 1.68
N GLY A 53 5.98 -14.85 1.77
CA GLY A 53 7.03 -15.23 0.83
C GLY A 53 8.29 -14.36 0.97
N SER A 54 9.04 -14.21 -0.11
CA SER A 54 10.32 -13.49 -0.17
C SER A 54 10.22 -11.97 0.04
N ASP A 55 11.36 -11.32 0.24
CA ASP A 55 11.56 -9.89 0.48
C ASP A 55 11.48 -9.00 -0.78
N ASN A 56 10.95 -9.51 -1.89
CA ASN A 56 10.81 -8.82 -3.17
C ASN A 56 9.35 -8.49 -3.51
N GLY A 57 9.12 -7.50 -4.38
CA GLY A 57 7.79 -7.13 -4.86
C GLY A 57 7.15 -5.99 -4.06
N TRP A 58 5.82 -5.96 -4.04
CA TRP A 58 5.02 -4.90 -3.46
C TRP A 58 4.02 -5.46 -2.45
N TRP A 59 4.01 -4.88 -1.25
CA TRP A 59 3.02 -5.21 -0.23
C TRP A 59 1.81 -4.31 -0.32
N ILE A 60 0.67 -4.90 -0.01
CA ILE A 60 -0.59 -4.20 0.18
C ILE A 60 -0.86 -4.17 1.68
N ILE A 61 -0.89 -2.97 2.25
CA ILE A 61 -0.92 -2.72 3.68
C ILE A 61 -2.15 -1.87 3.98
N LEU A 62 -2.95 -2.32 4.95
CA LEU A 62 -4.01 -1.52 5.55
C LEU A 62 -3.49 -0.91 6.85
N TYR A 63 -3.52 0.41 6.95
CA TYR A 63 -3.36 1.10 8.22
C TYR A 63 -4.73 1.52 8.76
N GLU A 64 -4.92 1.34 10.05
CA GLU A 64 -6.10 1.77 10.82
C GLU A 64 -5.60 2.53 12.07
N GLY A 65 -5.35 3.83 11.92
CA GLY A 65 -4.68 4.62 12.94
C GLY A 65 -3.24 4.13 13.16
N GLU A 66 -2.96 3.60 14.36
CA GLU A 66 -1.65 3.03 14.71
C GLU A 66 -1.53 1.54 14.33
N ALA A 67 -2.65 0.86 14.06
CA ALA A 67 -2.64 -0.55 13.67
C ALA A 67 -2.24 -0.70 12.20
N THR A 68 -1.41 -1.70 11.91
CA THR A 68 -0.94 -2.00 10.54
C THR A 68 -1.14 -3.47 10.24
N THR A 69 -1.76 -3.78 9.10
CA THR A 69 -2.00 -5.15 8.65
C THR A 69 -1.52 -5.32 7.21
N VAL A 70 -0.66 -6.30 6.95
CA VAL A 70 -0.36 -6.71 5.58
C VAL A 70 -1.50 -7.60 5.08
N ILE A 71 -2.19 -7.15 4.04
CA ILE A 71 -3.36 -7.87 3.50
C ILE A 71 -3.05 -8.63 2.21
N GLY A 72 -1.90 -8.36 1.60
CA GLY A 72 -1.49 -9.05 0.39
C GLY A 72 -0.12 -8.65 -0.12
N LYS A 73 0.31 -9.36 -1.16
CA LYS A 73 1.55 -9.14 -1.89
C LYS A 73 1.29 -9.30 -3.39
N CYS A 74 1.93 -8.46 -4.19
CA CYS A 74 2.04 -8.61 -5.63
C CYS A 74 3.51 -8.50 -6.04
N LEU A 75 3.90 -9.12 -7.15
CA LEU A 75 5.28 -9.08 -7.63
C LEU A 75 5.51 -7.92 -8.59
N ASP A 76 4.47 -7.54 -9.34
CA ASP A 76 4.53 -6.49 -10.34
C ASP A 76 3.97 -5.16 -9.79
N PRO A 77 4.68 -4.04 -9.96
CA PRO A 77 4.22 -2.72 -9.52
C PRO A 77 3.00 -2.23 -10.30
N GLY A 78 2.82 -2.66 -11.55
CA GLY A 78 1.66 -2.37 -12.38
C GLY A 78 0.39 -3.01 -11.81
N ASP A 79 0.47 -4.27 -11.37
CA ASP A 79 -0.64 -4.95 -10.68
C ASP A 79 -1.04 -4.20 -9.39
N ALA A 80 -0.04 -3.77 -8.61
CA ALA A 80 -0.25 -2.99 -7.40
C ALA A 80 -0.99 -1.68 -7.71
N ARG A 81 -0.56 -1.00 -8.78
CA ARG A 81 -1.16 0.24 -9.25
C ARG A 81 -2.59 0.06 -9.73
N GLU A 82 -2.83 -0.92 -10.59
CA GLU A 82 -4.14 -1.20 -11.16
C GLU A 82 -5.15 -1.52 -10.05
N LEU A 83 -4.75 -2.31 -9.06
CA LEU A 83 -5.59 -2.60 -7.90
C LEU A 83 -5.98 -1.34 -7.12
N ILE A 84 -5.01 -0.48 -6.78
CA ILE A 84 -5.29 0.77 -6.07
C ILE A 84 -6.22 1.67 -6.89
N ASP A 85 -5.99 1.78 -8.20
CA ASP A 85 -6.81 2.60 -9.08
C ASP A 85 -8.25 2.08 -9.20
N ILE A 86 -8.45 0.76 -9.28
CA ILE A 86 -9.77 0.12 -9.27
C ILE A 86 -10.52 0.41 -7.97
N ILE A 87 -9.86 0.25 -6.81
CA ILE A 87 -10.48 0.52 -5.50
C ILE A 87 -10.82 2.00 -5.38
N ALA A 88 -9.88 2.89 -5.74
CA ALA A 88 -10.08 4.32 -5.67
C ALA A 88 -11.23 4.78 -6.59
N ALA A 89 -11.31 4.26 -7.82
CA ALA A 89 -12.40 4.53 -8.74
C ALA A 89 -13.74 4.01 -8.20
N SER A 90 -13.76 2.83 -7.59
CA SER A 90 -14.95 2.24 -6.98
C SER A 90 -15.48 3.09 -5.82
N ILE A 91 -14.59 3.59 -4.96
CA ILE A 91 -14.92 4.51 -3.86
C ILE A 91 -15.52 5.81 -4.41
N ARG A 92 -14.84 6.46 -5.36
CA ARG A 92 -15.33 7.71 -5.97
C ARG A 92 -16.68 7.53 -6.66
N SER A 93 -16.87 6.40 -7.36
CA SER A 93 -18.14 6.05 -8.00
C SER A 93 -19.27 5.86 -6.97
N ALA A 94 -18.98 5.20 -5.84
CA ALA A 94 -19.96 5.03 -4.77
C ALA A 94 -20.36 6.36 -4.13
N MET A 95 -19.41 7.28 -3.94
CA MET A 95 -19.68 8.61 -3.39
C MET A 95 -20.53 9.49 -4.33
N ALA A 96 -20.34 9.39 -5.65
CA ALA A 96 -21.10 10.18 -6.62
C ALA A 96 -22.58 9.77 -6.75
N ARG A 97 -22.96 8.62 -6.20
CA ARG A 97 -24.35 8.11 -6.20
C ARG A 97 -25.18 8.61 -5.00
N HIS A 98 -24.57 9.36 -4.09
CA HIS A 98 -25.18 9.93 -2.89
C HIS A 98 -25.05 11.45 -2.88
#